data_AF-A0A5M5C7P0-F1
#
_entry.id   AF-A0A5M5C7P0-F1
#
_cell.length_a   1.000
_cell.length_b   1.000
_cell.length_c   1.000
_cell.angle_alpha   90.00
_cell.angle_beta   90.00
_cell.angle_gamma   90.00
#
_symmetry.space_group_name_H-M   'P 1'
#
loop_
_entity.id
_entity.type
_entity.pdbx_description
1 polymer ?
#
loop_
_entity_poly.entity_id
_entity_poly.type
_entity_poly.pdbx_seq_one_letter_code
_entity_poly.pdbx_strand_id
1 'polypeptide(L)'
;MKKYLSIYTLLALTCIVLQSCLFSEEEIFDESSANRATADVIKCQEILKDVPNGWKLEYYIGSNYSAGAVTLLMKFDGKQVEMASEAGAEGYKPGTIITSLYQVKSEQSTMLTFDSYNQLIHMFSGPLGLNMNVGGDYEFIIMSATPDKVILQGKKYKNIMEMTPMPKDIPWRIQLEDIINIEKD
;
A
#
# COMPACT_ATOMS: atom_id res chain seq x y z
N MET A 1 37.00 54.28 30.18
CA MET A 1 36.43 53.16 30.98
C MET A 1 35.17 52.56 30.33
N LYS A 2 34.13 53.36 29.98
CA LYS A 2 32.89 52.84 29.36
C LYS A 2 33.08 52.10 28.01
N LYS A 3 34.01 52.54 27.15
CA LYS A 3 34.32 51.87 25.86
C LYS A 3 34.90 50.47 26.03
N TYR A 4 35.82 50.29 26.97
CA TYR A 4 36.42 48.98 27.25
C TYR A 4 35.42 48.03 27.89
N LEU A 5 34.57 48.53 28.80
CA LEU A 5 33.48 47.76 29.39
C LEU A 5 32.50 47.24 28.33
N SER A 6 32.13 48.09 27.35
CA SER A 6 31.25 47.70 26.23
C SER A 6 31.86 46.60 25.35
N ILE A 7 33.19 46.66 25.10
CA ILE A 7 33.91 45.65 24.32
C ILE A 7 33.96 44.30 25.05
N TYR A 8 34.21 44.31 26.37
CA TYR A 8 34.21 43.08 27.17
C TYR A 8 32.81 42.45 27.26
N THR A 9 31.75 43.26 27.35
CA THR A 9 30.37 42.75 27.33
C THR A 9 30.00 42.14 25.98
N LEU A 10 30.42 42.77 24.87
CA LEU A 10 30.18 42.24 23.52
C LEU A 10 30.93 40.92 23.28
N LEU A 11 32.17 40.82 23.76
CA LEU A 11 33.00 39.63 23.62
C LEU A 11 32.45 38.45 24.46
N ALA A 12 31.94 38.73 25.66
CA ALA A 12 31.28 37.72 26.49
C ALA A 12 29.97 37.21 25.85
N LEU A 13 29.19 38.10 25.21
CA LEU A 13 27.97 37.72 24.51
C LEU A 13 28.27 36.81 23.32
N THR A 14 29.34 37.07 22.56
CA THR A 14 29.78 36.20 21.44
C THR A 14 30.16 34.79 21.90
N CYS A 15 30.73 34.61 23.10
CA CYS A 15 31.06 33.29 23.63
C CYS A 15 29.80 32.47 23.99
N ILE A 16 28.70 33.12 24.38
CA ILE A 16 27.44 32.44 24.73
C ILE A 16 26.72 31.94 23.46
N VAL A 17 26.77 32.69 22.35
CA VAL A 17 26.15 32.26 21.09
C VAL A 17 26.87 31.08 20.45
N LEU A 18 28.18 30.89 20.72
CA LEU A 18 28.97 29.78 20.20
C LEU A 18 28.73 28.44 20.92
N GLN A 19 28.03 28.42 22.05
CA GLN A 19 27.59 27.18 22.71
C GLN A 19 26.33 26.55 22.06
N SER A 20 25.75 27.19 21.04
CA SER A 20 24.56 26.68 20.34
C SER A 20 24.81 25.47 19.41
N CYS A 21 26.07 25.02 19.26
CA CYS A 21 26.44 24.00 18.28
C CYS A 21 27.17 22.77 18.86
N LEU A 22 26.87 22.39 20.11
CA LEU A 22 27.10 21.00 20.53
C LEU A 22 25.75 20.34 20.84
N PHE A 23 24.88 20.34 19.84
CA PHE A 23 23.69 19.51 19.84
C PHE A 23 24.16 18.09 19.50
N SER A 24 24.57 17.33 20.52
CA SER A 24 24.63 15.88 20.40
C SER A 24 23.19 15.40 20.44
N GLU A 25 22.56 15.32 19.28
CA GLU A 25 21.27 14.66 19.14
C GLU A 25 21.50 13.19 19.53
N GLU A 26 20.92 12.76 20.65
CA GLU A 26 20.80 11.33 20.91
C GLU A 26 19.98 10.76 19.75
N GLU A 27 20.53 9.82 19.00
CA GLU A 27 19.78 9.08 17.98
C GLU A 27 18.61 8.38 18.69
N ILE A 28 17.42 9.01 18.67
CA ILE A 28 16.18 8.47 19.27
C ILE A 28 15.81 7.12 18.61
N PHE A 29 16.30 6.88 17.40
CA PHE A 29 16.12 5.64 16.66
C PHE A 29 17.49 5.10 16.23
N ASP A 30 17.70 3.80 16.45
CA ASP A 30 18.95 3.09 16.09
C ASP A 30 19.25 3.08 14.57
N GLU A 31 18.27 3.41 13.73
CA GLU A 31 18.42 3.45 12.27
C GLU A 31 17.87 4.75 11.66
N SER A 32 18.45 5.20 10.55
CA SER A 32 17.91 6.35 9.80
C SER A 32 16.50 6.09 9.26
N SER A 33 15.70 7.15 9.08
CA SER A 33 14.35 7.04 8.50
C SER A 33 14.34 6.41 7.10
N ALA A 34 15.40 6.62 6.31
CA ALA A 34 15.53 6.04 4.97
C ALA A 34 15.76 4.52 5.03
N ASN A 35 16.55 4.05 6.01
CA ASN A 35 16.79 2.62 6.21
C ASN A 35 15.52 1.91 6.65
N ARG A 36 14.78 2.48 7.62
CA ARG A 36 13.51 1.92 8.08
C ARG A 36 12.48 1.80 6.95
N ALA A 37 12.33 2.84 6.14
CA ALA A 37 11.43 2.82 4.99
C ALA A 37 11.81 1.74 3.95
N THR A 38 13.11 1.58 3.71
CA THR A 38 13.62 0.52 2.81
C THR A 38 13.36 -0.87 3.38
N ALA A 39 13.59 -1.07 4.68
CA ALA A 39 13.32 -2.32 5.36
C ALA A 39 11.81 -2.69 5.33
N ASP A 40 10.93 -1.71 5.53
CA ASP A 40 9.48 -1.92 5.46
C ASP A 40 9.01 -2.31 4.04
N VAL A 41 9.58 -1.70 2.99
CA VAL A 41 9.32 -2.09 1.60
C VAL A 41 9.73 -3.53 1.37
N ILE A 42 10.96 -3.90 1.73
CA ILE A 42 11.48 -5.27 1.55
C ILE A 42 10.61 -6.28 2.30
N LYS A 43 10.31 -6.00 3.58
CA LYS A 43 9.44 -6.85 4.41
C LYS A 43 8.07 -7.07 3.78
N CYS A 44 7.42 -6.00 3.31
CA CYS A 44 6.11 -6.12 2.67
C CYS A 44 6.18 -6.90 1.37
N GLN A 45 7.23 -6.71 0.56
CA GLN A 45 7.44 -7.51 -0.65
C GLN A 45 7.62 -9.00 -0.34
N GLU A 46 8.37 -9.35 0.69
CA GLU A 46 8.56 -10.74 1.13
C GLU A 46 7.24 -11.36 1.57
N ILE A 47 6.51 -10.70 2.47
CA ILE A 47 5.19 -11.17 2.95
C ILE A 47 4.24 -11.44 1.78
N LEU A 48 4.14 -10.51 0.82
CA LEU A 48 3.23 -10.68 -0.31
C LEU A 48 3.58 -11.89 -1.19
N LYS A 49 4.87 -12.17 -1.40
CA LYS A 49 5.36 -13.29 -2.24
C LYS A 49 5.36 -14.63 -1.52
N ASP A 50 5.53 -14.63 -0.20
CA ASP A 50 5.73 -15.85 0.59
C ASP A 50 4.46 -16.69 0.74
N VAL A 51 3.30 -16.16 0.31
CA VAL A 51 2.04 -16.90 0.26
C VAL A 51 1.90 -17.60 -1.10
N PRO A 52 2.11 -18.93 -1.19
CA PRO A 52 2.34 -19.61 -2.48
C PRO A 52 1.12 -19.61 -3.42
N ASN A 53 -0.08 -19.65 -2.85
CA ASN A 53 -1.33 -19.60 -3.60
C ASN A 53 -1.92 -18.18 -3.68
N GLY A 54 -1.19 -17.18 -3.18
CA GLY A 54 -1.61 -15.79 -3.18
C GLY A 54 -2.62 -15.42 -2.09
N TRP A 55 -3.28 -14.29 -2.29
CA TRP A 55 -4.11 -13.60 -1.33
C TRP A 55 -5.52 -13.35 -1.87
N LYS A 56 -6.52 -13.52 -1.03
CA LYS A 56 -7.89 -13.07 -1.28
C LYS A 56 -8.06 -11.66 -0.71
N LEU A 57 -8.41 -10.70 -1.55
CA LEU A 57 -8.78 -9.33 -1.18
C LEU A 57 -10.29 -9.15 -1.35
N GLU A 58 -10.95 -8.65 -0.30
CA GLU A 58 -12.28 -8.08 -0.41
C GLU A 58 -12.14 -6.61 -0.82
N TYR A 59 -12.26 -6.35 -2.12
CA TYR A 59 -11.94 -5.07 -2.72
C TYR A 59 -13.15 -4.13 -2.69
N TYR A 60 -13.11 -3.14 -1.80
CA TYR A 60 -14.19 -2.18 -1.61
C TYR A 60 -14.13 -1.01 -2.58
N ILE A 61 -15.26 -0.72 -3.22
CA ILE A 61 -15.41 0.29 -4.27
C ILE A 61 -16.34 1.42 -3.78
N GLY A 62 -16.09 2.63 -4.27
CA GLY A 62 -16.87 3.82 -3.95
C GLY A 62 -16.44 4.44 -2.63
N SER A 63 -16.67 5.75 -2.48
CA SER A 63 -16.37 6.44 -1.21
C SER A 63 -17.16 5.80 -0.07
N ASN A 64 -16.49 5.50 1.05
CA ASN A 64 -17.11 4.93 2.24
C ASN A 64 -17.94 3.67 1.92
N TYR A 65 -17.35 2.74 1.14
CA TYR A 65 -17.92 1.43 0.82
C TYR A 65 -19.24 1.47 0.02
N SER A 66 -19.56 2.61 -0.61
CA SER A 66 -20.89 2.87 -1.17
C SER A 66 -21.28 2.01 -2.37
N ALA A 67 -20.32 1.39 -3.07
CA ALA A 67 -20.56 0.56 -4.24
C ALA A 67 -20.37 -0.95 -3.97
N GLY A 68 -20.18 -1.34 -2.71
CA GLY A 68 -19.98 -2.75 -2.32
C GLY A 68 -18.54 -3.23 -2.47
N ALA A 69 -18.37 -4.56 -2.52
CA ALA A 69 -17.10 -5.24 -2.63
C ALA A 69 -17.09 -6.20 -3.83
N VAL A 70 -15.90 -6.48 -4.34
CA VAL A 70 -15.64 -7.59 -5.27
C VAL A 70 -14.45 -8.37 -4.74
N THR A 71 -14.49 -9.70 -4.83
CA THR A 71 -13.36 -10.54 -4.47
C THR A 71 -12.31 -10.54 -5.57
N LEU A 72 -11.08 -10.16 -5.22
CA LEU A 72 -9.90 -10.30 -6.06
C LEU A 72 -8.95 -11.33 -5.46
N LEU A 73 -8.54 -12.30 -6.28
CA LEU A 73 -7.47 -13.24 -5.96
C LEU A 73 -6.18 -12.72 -6.57
N MET A 74 -5.09 -12.66 -5.80
CA MET A 74 -3.83 -12.04 -6.22
C MET A 74 -2.63 -12.88 -5.83
N LYS A 75 -1.74 -13.18 -6.79
CA LYS A 75 -0.47 -13.86 -6.52
C LYS A 75 0.69 -13.02 -7.02
N PHE A 76 1.62 -12.73 -6.11
CA PHE A 76 2.74 -11.84 -6.34
C PHE A 76 4.03 -12.63 -6.58
N ASP A 77 4.77 -12.31 -7.64
CA ASP A 77 6.06 -12.95 -7.95
C ASP A 77 7.29 -12.06 -7.59
N GLY A 78 7.05 -10.84 -7.10
CA GLY A 78 8.08 -9.82 -6.83
C GLY A 78 8.12 -8.69 -7.86
N LYS A 79 7.50 -8.86 -9.02
CA LYS A 79 7.42 -7.85 -10.09
C LYS A 79 6.05 -7.79 -10.76
N GLN A 80 5.45 -8.96 -10.96
CA GLN A 80 4.14 -9.15 -11.55
C GLN A 80 3.18 -9.75 -10.53
N VAL A 81 1.92 -9.45 -10.74
CA VAL A 81 0.79 -9.99 -10.02
C VAL A 81 -0.12 -10.68 -11.02
N GLU A 82 -0.41 -11.95 -10.76
CA GLU A 82 -1.53 -12.65 -11.38
C GLU A 82 -2.79 -12.31 -10.59
N MET A 83 -3.86 -11.94 -11.27
CA MET A 83 -5.12 -11.56 -10.65
C MET A 83 -6.29 -12.30 -11.29
N ALA A 84 -7.24 -12.74 -10.48
CA ALA A 84 -8.54 -13.25 -10.91
C ALA A 84 -9.66 -12.64 -10.06
N SER A 85 -10.87 -12.60 -10.59
CA SER A 85 -12.04 -12.01 -9.92
C SER A 85 -13.27 -12.88 -10.08
N GLU A 86 -14.19 -12.82 -9.11
CA GLU A 86 -15.53 -13.39 -9.21
C GLU A 86 -16.42 -12.63 -10.20
N ALA A 87 -16.15 -11.34 -10.38
CA ALA A 87 -16.80 -10.50 -11.36
C ALA A 87 -16.02 -10.54 -12.67
N GLY A 88 -16.75 -10.76 -13.78
CA GLY A 88 -16.19 -10.55 -15.10
C GLY A 88 -15.93 -9.06 -15.36
N ALA A 89 -14.88 -8.76 -16.10
CA ALA A 89 -14.67 -7.44 -16.68
C ALA A 89 -15.04 -7.47 -18.17
N GLU A 90 -15.19 -6.31 -18.82
CA GLU A 90 -15.45 -6.26 -20.26
C GLU A 90 -14.36 -7.06 -21.04
N GLY A 91 -14.77 -8.07 -21.80
CA GLY A 91 -13.84 -8.95 -22.51
C GLY A 91 -13.26 -10.12 -21.69
N TYR A 92 -13.64 -10.26 -20.42
CA TYR A 92 -13.17 -11.33 -19.54
C TYR A 92 -14.31 -12.01 -18.79
N LYS A 93 -14.23 -13.34 -18.68
CA LYS A 93 -15.16 -14.12 -17.86
C LYS A 93 -14.69 -14.14 -16.41
N PRO A 94 -15.59 -14.33 -15.43
CA PRO A 94 -15.20 -14.68 -14.06
C PRO A 94 -14.11 -15.76 -14.03
N GLY A 95 -13.11 -15.57 -13.15
CA GLY A 95 -11.96 -16.47 -13.02
C GLY A 95 -10.92 -16.41 -14.13
N THR A 96 -11.02 -15.48 -15.09
CA THR A 96 -9.91 -15.25 -16.03
C THR A 96 -8.71 -14.67 -15.28
N ILE A 97 -7.54 -15.27 -15.47
CA ILE A 97 -6.28 -14.79 -14.87
C ILE A 97 -5.69 -13.72 -15.78
N ILE A 98 -5.42 -12.54 -15.20
CA ILE A 98 -4.74 -11.43 -15.85
C ILE A 98 -3.45 -11.12 -15.11
N THR A 99 -2.33 -11.05 -15.83
CA THR A 99 -1.03 -10.68 -15.27
C THR A 99 -0.74 -9.20 -15.53
N SER A 100 -0.24 -8.50 -14.51
CA SER A 100 0.16 -7.10 -14.60
C SER A 100 1.38 -6.81 -13.73
N LEU A 101 2.06 -5.70 -13.96
CA LEU A 101 3.13 -5.20 -13.10
C LEU A 101 2.55 -4.56 -11.83
N TYR A 102 3.26 -4.76 -10.72
CA TYR A 102 3.00 -4.08 -9.47
C TYR A 102 4.32 -3.65 -8.83
N GLN A 103 4.25 -2.73 -7.88
CA GLN A 103 5.39 -2.34 -7.05
C GLN A 103 4.97 -2.19 -5.59
N VAL A 104 5.92 -2.46 -4.71
CA VAL A 104 5.88 -1.94 -3.34
C VAL A 104 6.94 -0.86 -3.25
N LYS A 105 6.53 0.34 -2.85
CA LYS A 105 7.41 1.52 -2.80
C LYS A 105 7.18 2.33 -1.54
N SER A 106 8.19 3.07 -1.13
CA SER A 106 8.05 4.08 -0.08
C SER A 106 7.81 5.44 -0.72
N GLU A 107 6.72 6.09 -0.35
CA GLU A 107 6.51 7.54 -0.56
C GLU A 107 6.36 8.22 0.81
N GLN A 108 5.17 8.70 1.15
CA GLN A 108 4.82 9.14 2.52
C GLN A 108 4.49 7.96 3.44
N SER A 109 4.28 6.78 2.86
CA SER A 109 4.03 5.51 3.53
C SER A 109 4.48 4.39 2.60
N THR A 110 4.61 3.18 3.12
CA THR A 110 4.80 1.98 2.30
C THR A 110 3.51 1.71 1.52
N MET A 111 3.60 1.65 0.20
CA MET A 111 2.45 1.51 -0.69
C MET A 111 2.60 0.32 -1.64
N LEU A 112 1.48 -0.33 -1.91
CA LEU A 112 1.28 -1.29 -3.00
C LEU A 112 0.61 -0.57 -4.18
N THR A 113 1.24 -0.58 -5.35
CA THR A 113 0.70 0.05 -6.57
C THR A 113 0.66 -0.93 -7.75
N PHE A 114 -0.40 -0.86 -8.54
CA PHE A 114 -0.56 -1.64 -9.77
C PHE A 114 -0.20 -0.76 -10.97
N ASP A 115 1.04 -0.85 -11.44
CA ASP A 115 1.65 0.14 -12.33
C ASP A 115 1.32 -0.05 -13.80
N SER A 116 1.02 -1.29 -14.22
CA SER A 116 0.52 -1.55 -15.58
C SER A 116 -0.98 -1.80 -15.54
N TYR A 117 -1.65 -1.48 -16.66
CA TYR A 117 -3.08 -1.70 -16.79
C TYR A 117 -3.46 -3.16 -16.50
N ASN A 118 -4.35 -3.33 -15.53
CA ASN A 118 -5.00 -4.59 -15.18
C ASN A 118 -6.49 -4.32 -15.12
N GLN A 119 -7.24 -4.91 -16.05
CA GLN A 119 -8.64 -4.56 -16.22
C GLN A 119 -9.50 -4.93 -14.99
N LEU A 120 -9.14 -5.98 -14.24
CA LEU A 120 -9.91 -6.42 -13.08
C LEU A 120 -9.93 -5.40 -11.94
N ILE A 121 -8.93 -4.53 -11.84
CA ILE A 121 -8.87 -3.47 -10.82
C ILE A 121 -9.09 -2.07 -11.43
N HIS A 122 -8.58 -1.84 -12.65
CA HIS A 122 -8.66 -0.54 -13.30
C HIS A 122 -10.02 -0.21 -13.90
N MET A 123 -10.89 -1.21 -14.13
CA MET A 123 -12.27 -0.95 -14.55
C MET A 123 -13.03 -0.09 -13.52
N PHE A 124 -12.62 -0.14 -12.25
CA PHE A 124 -13.28 0.60 -11.17
C PHE A 124 -12.76 2.04 -11.00
N SER A 125 -11.51 2.29 -11.43
CA SER A 125 -10.83 3.58 -11.29
C SER A 125 -10.84 4.41 -12.59
N GLY A 126 -10.95 3.74 -13.74
CA GLY A 126 -10.92 4.35 -15.07
C GLY A 126 -12.09 5.31 -15.33
N PRO A 127 -11.90 6.27 -16.24
CA PRO A 127 -12.94 7.25 -16.56
C PRO A 127 -14.12 6.56 -17.26
N LEU A 128 -15.27 6.65 -16.62
CA LEU A 128 -16.57 6.59 -17.27
C LEU A 128 -16.85 7.94 -17.95
N GLY A 129 -17.78 7.95 -18.91
CA GLY A 129 -18.23 9.18 -19.57
C GLY A 129 -18.50 10.31 -18.57
N LEU A 130 -18.25 11.55 -18.99
CA LEU A 130 -18.33 12.74 -18.11
C LEU A 130 -17.27 12.77 -16.99
N ASN A 131 -16.11 12.11 -17.17
CA ASN A 131 -15.00 12.05 -16.19
C ASN A 131 -15.39 11.46 -14.83
N MET A 132 -16.42 10.61 -14.80
CA MET A 132 -16.81 9.89 -13.60
C MET A 132 -16.01 8.60 -13.47
N ASN A 133 -16.04 7.94 -12.32
CA ASN A 133 -15.64 6.54 -12.18
C ASN A 133 -16.49 5.90 -11.08
N VAL A 134 -16.43 4.58 -10.91
CA VAL A 134 -17.21 3.89 -9.87
C VAL A 134 -16.53 3.89 -8.51
N GLY A 135 -15.31 4.41 -8.43
CA GLY A 135 -14.64 4.68 -7.15
C GLY A 135 -13.67 3.61 -6.71
N GLY A 136 -12.98 2.97 -7.65
CA GLY A 136 -11.90 2.04 -7.36
C GLY A 136 -10.55 2.72 -7.12
N ASP A 137 -9.76 2.16 -6.21
CA ASP A 137 -8.34 2.44 -6.02
C ASP A 137 -7.47 1.39 -6.71
N TYR A 138 -6.28 1.80 -7.18
CA TYR A 138 -5.21 0.91 -7.67
C TYR A 138 -3.85 1.25 -7.03
N GLU A 139 -3.86 2.16 -6.06
CA GLU A 139 -2.74 2.47 -5.18
C GLU A 139 -3.26 2.33 -3.74
N PHE A 140 -2.50 1.62 -2.91
CA PHE A 140 -2.91 1.29 -1.55
C PHE A 140 -1.77 1.57 -0.57
N ILE A 141 -2.09 2.17 0.57
CA ILE A 141 -1.19 2.24 1.72
C ILE A 141 -1.24 0.90 2.44
N ILE A 142 -0.08 0.27 2.66
CA ILE A 142 0.03 -0.94 3.46
C ILE A 142 0.05 -0.50 4.93
N MET A 143 -1.07 -0.64 5.63
CA MET A 143 -1.19 -0.24 7.03
C MET A 143 -0.49 -1.24 7.96
N SER A 144 -0.58 -2.52 7.63
CA SER A 144 0.14 -3.59 8.33
C SER A 144 0.27 -4.80 7.42
N ALA A 145 1.39 -5.52 7.51
CA ALA A 145 1.61 -6.76 6.78
C ALA A 145 2.15 -7.84 7.72
N THR A 146 1.48 -8.98 7.73
CA THR A 146 1.86 -10.21 8.44
C THR A 146 1.56 -11.41 7.53
N PRO A 147 2.14 -12.59 7.79
CA PRO A 147 1.84 -13.80 7.00
C PRO A 147 0.35 -14.19 6.98
N ASP A 148 -0.40 -13.84 8.04
CA ASP A 148 -1.81 -14.22 8.19
C ASP A 148 -2.78 -13.17 7.64
N LYS A 149 -2.34 -11.91 7.55
CA LYS A 149 -3.18 -10.78 7.14
C LYS A 149 -2.36 -9.59 6.68
N VAL A 150 -2.80 -8.95 5.60
CA VAL A 150 -2.35 -7.62 5.19
C VAL A 150 -3.54 -6.67 5.20
N ILE A 151 -3.37 -5.50 5.84
CA ILE A 151 -4.37 -4.44 5.88
C ILE A 151 -3.95 -3.35 4.90
N LEU A 152 -4.86 -3.02 4.00
CA LEU A 152 -4.67 -2.00 2.97
C LEU A 152 -5.64 -0.84 3.18
N GLN A 153 -5.20 0.36 2.83
CA GLN A 153 -6.08 1.53 2.68
C GLN A 153 -5.96 2.08 1.26
N GLY A 154 -7.09 2.24 0.56
CA GLY A 154 -7.12 2.87 -0.76
C GLY A 154 -6.60 4.31 -0.70
N LYS A 155 -5.74 4.72 -1.64
CA LYS A 155 -5.09 6.04 -1.60
C LYS A 155 -6.08 7.18 -1.85
N LYS A 156 -7.04 7.00 -2.75
CA LYS A 156 -8.03 8.02 -3.15
C LYS A 156 -9.31 7.94 -2.32
N TYR A 157 -9.91 6.76 -2.17
CA TYR A 157 -11.22 6.61 -1.51
C TYR A 157 -11.12 6.24 -0.03
N LYS A 158 -9.92 5.93 0.47
CA LYS A 158 -9.61 5.70 1.89
C LYS A 158 -10.33 4.51 2.53
N ASN A 159 -11.01 3.68 1.74
CA ASN A 159 -11.58 2.41 2.20
C ASN A 159 -10.47 1.52 2.76
N ILE A 160 -10.73 0.89 3.91
CA ILE A 160 -9.84 -0.08 4.54
C ILE A 160 -10.28 -1.48 4.07
N MET A 161 -9.31 -2.28 3.64
CA MET A 161 -9.55 -3.60 3.06
C MET A 161 -8.58 -4.61 3.67
N GLU A 162 -8.97 -5.88 3.67
CA GLU A 162 -8.16 -6.97 4.19
C GLU A 162 -7.77 -7.94 3.09
N MET A 163 -6.50 -8.29 3.03
CA MET A 163 -6.01 -9.45 2.30
C MET A 163 -5.77 -10.60 3.27
N THR A 164 -6.29 -11.76 2.92
CA THR A 164 -6.12 -13.01 3.66
C THR A 164 -5.42 -14.06 2.79
N PRO A 165 -4.51 -14.87 3.34
CA PRO A 165 -3.78 -15.86 2.57
C PRO A 165 -4.73 -16.95 2.07
N MET A 166 -4.59 -17.33 0.81
CA MET A 166 -5.39 -18.42 0.25
C MET A 166 -4.86 -19.79 0.70
N PRO A 167 -5.75 -20.78 0.90
CA PRO A 167 -5.34 -22.16 1.17
C PRO A 167 -4.42 -22.70 0.07
N LYS A 168 -3.30 -23.32 0.45
CA LYS A 168 -2.23 -23.70 -0.50
C LYS A 168 -2.69 -24.66 -1.60
N ASP A 169 -3.65 -25.52 -1.29
CA ASP A 169 -4.02 -26.66 -2.13
C ASP A 169 -5.37 -26.51 -2.86
N ILE A 170 -6.02 -25.35 -2.73
CA ILE A 170 -7.33 -25.10 -3.37
C ILE A 170 -7.13 -24.24 -4.63
N PRO A 171 -7.43 -24.77 -5.83
CA PRO A 171 -7.34 -23.99 -7.07
C PRO A 171 -8.25 -22.76 -7.03
N TRP A 172 -7.78 -21.63 -7.58
CA TRP A 172 -8.54 -20.38 -7.63
C TRP A 172 -9.92 -20.52 -8.25
N ARG A 173 -10.06 -21.38 -9.27
CA ARG A 173 -11.36 -21.67 -9.88
C ARG A 173 -12.38 -22.16 -8.84
N ILE A 174 -11.99 -23.12 -7.99
CA ILE A 174 -12.89 -23.67 -6.98
C ILE A 174 -13.28 -22.59 -5.97
N GLN A 175 -12.31 -21.78 -5.53
CA GLN A 175 -12.57 -20.68 -4.61
C GLN A 175 -13.57 -19.66 -5.19
N LEU A 176 -13.42 -19.29 -6.46
CA LEU A 176 -14.35 -18.36 -7.13
C LEU A 176 -15.72 -18.99 -7.38
N GLU A 177 -15.79 -20.26 -7.75
CA GLU A 177 -17.06 -20.99 -7.90
C GLU A 177 -17.82 -21.04 -6.56
N ASP A 178 -17.13 -21.31 -5.45
CA ASP A 178 -17.71 -21.31 -4.11
C ASP A 178 -18.31 -19.95 -3.76
N ILE A 179 -17.60 -18.85 -4.05
CA ILE A 179 -18.09 -17.50 -3.76
C ILE A 179 -19.32 -17.15 -4.63
N ILE A 180 -19.24 -17.41 -5.94
CA ILE A 180 -20.35 -17.14 -6.88
C ILE A 180 -21.62 -17.92 -6.51
N ASN A 181 -21.47 -19.11 -5.93
CA ASN A 181 -22.62 -19.91 -5.49
C ASN A 181 -23.23 -19.36 -4.20
N ILE A 182 -22.42 -18.89 -3.24
CA ILE A 182 -22.90 -18.27 -2.00
C ILE A 182 -23.70 -16.99 -2.28
N GLU A 183 -23.29 -16.17 -3.25
CA GLU A 183 -24.01 -14.93 -3.60
C GLU A 183 -25.38 -15.15 -4.26
N LYS A 184 -25.68 -16.36 -4.75
CA LYS A 184 -26.94 -16.68 -5.43
C LYS A 184 -28.02 -17.20 -4.49
N ASP A 185 -27.67 -17.58 -3.28
CA ASP A 185 -28.58 -18.07 -2.23
C ASP A 185 -29.15 -16.91 -1.39
#